data_AF-A0A350J5H0-F1
#
_entry.id   AF-A0A350J5H0-F1
#
_cell.length_a   1.000
_cell.length_b   1.000
_cell.length_c   1.000
_cell.angle_alpha   90.00
_cell.angle_beta   90.00
_cell.angle_gamma   90.00
#
_symmetry.space_group_name_H-M   'P 1'
#
loop_
_entity.id
_entity.type
_entity.pdbx_description
1 polymer ?
#
loop_
_entity_poly.entity_id
_entity_poly.type
_entity_poly.pdbx_seq_one_letter_code
_entity_poly.pdbx_strand_id
1 'polypeptide(L)'
;MKRTGNKDKDKDIKKKGLFGKKDKGLPEFEPKEKGVRHVEDAARFLDDHNSFSSDFAEPEDMASAWGLGVKDITVENRKKKVLIRLGIAFFITVLLAAMVFFILPGILPGFFKGSNIELFVEKNVNYDYDDSYRVVKETSACLMTEPDPASDFITQVLYNEPVKLISEDETTGYSYIETTDGIEGYVKSNVLTSDTESVEPDLHEYKLIVSDTSKNIMTHASQGTLITKVAMNTVLYADVKRDGVYQVSLPGGDSGWIGSSGVIEIGPREETEEVSTRYFVSSALSFVNSAYLPGGMTMNGMSIEGLVYICSCVNGIKMPRVAEEQMEMGTEVQLQYDVVTGELMIDSIVPGDILFLRSPYGDSYNRIYEMAICTDTGTLLMVSGSGTTIRLTSFDASSELCDRIICVRRVFSQ
;
A
#
# COMPACT_ATOMS: atom_id res chain seq x y z
N MET A 1 9.97 -33.37 73.96
CA MET A 1 10.92 -34.38 74.48
C MET A 1 11.32 -35.31 73.32
N LYS A 2 12.60 -35.29 72.87
CA LYS A 2 13.29 -36.20 71.89
C LYS A 2 12.59 -36.46 70.51
N ARG A 3 13.18 -36.04 69.36
CA ARG A 3 14.18 -36.73 68.48
C ARG A 3 13.63 -37.97 67.73
N THR A 4 13.91 -38.32 66.46
CA THR A 4 14.77 -37.82 65.34
C THR A 4 14.29 -38.51 64.02
N GLY A 5 14.59 -38.12 62.77
CA GLY A 5 15.35 -36.98 62.20
C GLY A 5 16.43 -37.38 61.16
N ASN A 6 16.21 -37.17 59.85
CA ASN A 6 17.15 -37.43 58.73
C ASN A 6 17.06 -36.29 57.69
N LYS A 7 17.98 -35.32 57.66
CA LYS A 7 19.10 -35.13 56.70
C LYS A 7 18.69 -35.15 55.21
N ASP A 8 18.76 -34.03 54.48
CA ASP A 8 19.96 -33.38 53.88
C ASP A 8 20.59 -34.24 52.74
N LYS A 9 21.07 -33.76 51.58
CA LYS A 9 21.19 -32.44 50.91
C LYS A 9 21.73 -32.67 49.46
N ASP A 10 21.72 -31.79 48.46
CA ASP A 10 21.08 -30.47 48.21
C ASP A 10 20.96 -30.26 46.66
N LYS A 11 20.75 -29.03 46.16
CA LYS A 11 20.69 -28.63 44.74
C LYS A 11 22.06 -28.38 44.10
N ASP A 12 22.15 -28.46 42.77
CA ASP A 12 22.81 -27.38 42.01
C ASP A 12 22.31 -27.22 40.56
N ILE A 13 22.27 -25.99 40.06
CA ILE A 13 21.71 -25.61 38.74
C ILE A 13 22.85 -25.09 37.85
N LYS A 14 23.03 -25.67 36.65
CA LYS A 14 23.88 -25.07 35.61
C LYS A 14 23.19 -24.95 34.25
N LYS A 15 23.25 -23.72 33.72
CA LYS A 15 22.69 -23.26 32.44
C LYS A 15 23.32 -24.03 31.28
N LYS A 16 22.50 -24.47 30.30
CA LYS A 16 22.99 -24.85 28.97
C LYS A 16 22.90 -23.64 28.04
N GLY A 17 24.05 -23.15 27.58
CA GLY A 17 24.15 -22.22 26.46
C GLY A 17 24.10 -22.95 25.12
N LEU A 18 23.71 -22.22 24.07
CA LEU A 18 23.74 -22.68 22.67
C LEU A 18 25.19 -22.93 22.19
N PHE A 19 25.29 -23.52 20.99
CA PHE A 19 26.51 -23.89 20.22
C PHE A 19 27.01 -25.34 20.36
N GLY A 20 26.22 -26.27 19.80
CA GLY A 20 26.71 -27.62 19.47
C GLY A 20 27.56 -27.61 18.20
N LYS A 21 28.88 -27.78 18.33
CA LYS A 21 29.80 -28.02 17.21
C LYS A 21 29.84 -29.53 16.93
N LYS A 22 29.67 -29.95 15.68
CA LYS A 22 29.84 -31.35 15.26
C LYS A 22 31.31 -31.62 14.95
N ASP A 23 31.95 -32.48 15.74
CA ASP A 23 33.25 -33.03 15.37
C ASP A 23 33.10 -34.05 14.23
N LYS A 24 33.97 -33.93 13.22
CA LYS A 24 34.17 -34.96 12.18
C LYS A 24 35.54 -35.59 12.44
N GLY A 25 35.56 -36.92 12.58
CA GLY A 25 36.78 -37.67 12.86
C GLY A 25 37.83 -37.56 11.75
N LEU A 26 39.10 -37.59 12.15
CA LEU A 26 40.26 -37.76 11.27
C LEU A 26 40.48 -39.26 11.02
N PRO A 27 40.88 -39.68 9.80
CA PRO A 27 41.25 -41.06 9.54
C PRO A 27 42.64 -41.39 10.12
N GLU A 28 42.72 -42.55 10.74
CA GLU A 28 43.93 -43.14 11.33
C GLU A 28 44.86 -43.69 10.24
N PHE A 29 46.18 -43.55 10.38
CA PHE A 29 47.16 -43.92 9.35
C PHE A 29 48.29 -44.76 9.96
N GLU A 30 48.25 -46.08 9.73
CA GLU A 30 49.26 -47.02 10.21
C GLU A 30 50.59 -46.89 9.42
N PRO A 31 51.75 -46.86 10.10
CA PRO A 31 53.05 -46.87 9.44
C PRO A 31 53.47 -48.29 9.04
N LYS A 32 53.70 -48.53 7.74
CA LYS A 32 54.33 -49.78 7.27
C LYS A 32 55.85 -49.75 7.43
N GLU A 33 56.38 -50.68 8.22
CA GLU A 33 57.80 -50.96 8.29
C GLU A 33 58.34 -51.46 6.93
N LYS A 34 59.54 -51.00 6.55
CA LYS A 34 60.28 -51.52 5.40
C LYS A 34 61.48 -52.33 5.90
N GLY A 35 61.43 -53.65 5.68
CA GLY A 35 62.50 -54.55 6.09
C GLY A 35 63.84 -54.27 5.41
N VAL A 36 64.91 -54.33 6.18
CA VAL A 36 66.29 -54.26 5.72
C VAL A 36 66.63 -55.53 4.96
N ARG A 37 67.19 -55.42 3.75
CA ARG A 37 67.82 -56.54 3.05
C ARG A 37 69.33 -56.50 3.31
N HIS A 38 69.86 -57.59 3.87
CA HIS A 38 71.29 -57.85 3.89
C HIS A 38 71.80 -58.08 2.46
N VAL A 39 73.05 -57.70 2.22
CA VAL A 39 73.80 -58.07 1.01
C VAL A 39 74.81 -59.13 1.45
N GLU A 40 74.69 -60.32 0.88
CA GLU A 40 75.57 -61.46 1.16
C GLU A 40 76.72 -61.53 0.14
N ASP A 41 77.90 -61.83 0.67
CA ASP A 41 79.08 -62.47 0.10
C ASP A 41 79.71 -62.05 -1.24
N ALA A 42 81.04 -61.95 -1.18
CA ALA A 42 81.92 -61.67 -2.30
C ALA A 42 82.35 -62.95 -3.03
N ALA A 43 82.14 -62.98 -4.35
CA ALA A 43 82.79 -63.96 -5.23
C ALA A 43 84.09 -63.39 -5.79
N ARG A 44 85.22 -64.03 -5.45
CA ARG A 44 86.51 -63.83 -6.15
C ARG A 44 86.47 -64.58 -7.48
N PHE A 45 86.72 -63.89 -8.60
CA PHE A 45 87.18 -64.54 -9.82
C PHE A 45 88.40 -63.80 -10.39
N LEU A 46 89.51 -64.52 -10.27
CA LEU A 46 90.85 -64.45 -10.85
C LEU A 46 91.22 -63.39 -11.89
N ASP A 47 92.48 -62.96 -11.75
CA ASP A 47 93.37 -62.47 -12.80
C ASP A 47 93.19 -63.17 -14.16
N ASP A 48 93.35 -62.43 -15.26
CA ASP A 48 94.61 -62.53 -16.00
C ASP A 48 94.82 -61.39 -17.03
N HIS A 49 96.08 -61.29 -17.47
CA HIS A 49 96.63 -60.51 -18.59
C HIS A 49 97.01 -59.02 -18.43
N ASN A 50 98.32 -58.82 -18.67
CA ASN A 50 99.10 -57.59 -18.67
C ASN A 50 98.84 -56.63 -19.85
N SER A 51 99.29 -55.39 -19.62
CA SER A 51 99.87 -54.44 -20.58
C SER A 51 99.01 -53.98 -21.76
N PHE A 52 98.56 -52.72 -21.68
CA PHE A 52 98.83 -51.74 -22.75
C PHE A 52 99.13 -50.36 -22.16
N SER A 53 99.95 -49.59 -22.87
CA SER A 53 100.58 -48.36 -22.38
C SER A 53 99.68 -47.13 -22.39
N SER A 54 100.08 -46.16 -21.59
CA SER A 54 99.68 -44.75 -21.62
C SER A 54 99.26 -44.21 -23.00
N ASP A 55 98.06 -43.64 -23.06
CA ASP A 55 97.76 -42.33 -23.66
C ASP A 55 96.29 -41.96 -23.34
N PHE A 56 96.04 -41.55 -22.10
CA PHE A 56 94.79 -40.88 -21.72
C PHE A 56 95.04 -39.36 -21.69
N ALA A 57 94.34 -38.64 -22.55
CA ALA A 57 94.38 -37.19 -22.60
C ALA A 57 93.94 -36.57 -21.26
N GLU A 58 94.42 -35.35 -20.99
CA GLU A 58 93.99 -34.58 -19.83
C GLU A 58 92.47 -34.38 -19.83
N PRO A 59 91.79 -34.40 -18.66
CA PRO A 59 90.35 -34.22 -18.60
C PRO A 59 89.96 -32.80 -19.01
N GLU A 60 89.47 -32.62 -20.24
CA GLU A 60 88.86 -31.37 -20.67
C GLU A 60 87.67 -31.03 -19.76
N ASP A 61 87.65 -29.81 -19.25
CA ASP A 61 86.52 -29.29 -18.48
C ASP A 61 85.31 -29.12 -19.41
N MET A 62 84.39 -30.08 -19.32
CA MET A 62 83.15 -30.16 -20.10
C MET A 62 82.28 -28.91 -19.99
N ALA A 63 82.46 -28.06 -18.97
CA ALA A 63 81.78 -26.77 -18.87
C ALA A 63 82.22 -25.77 -19.96
N SER A 64 83.47 -25.86 -20.42
CA SER A 64 84.04 -24.97 -21.44
C SER A 64 83.63 -25.34 -22.87
N ALA A 65 83.60 -26.63 -23.20
CA ALA A 65 83.32 -27.13 -24.55
C ALA A 65 81.84 -27.01 -24.96
N TRP A 66 80.90 -27.04 -24.00
CA TRP A 66 79.46 -27.07 -24.29
C TRP A 66 78.74 -25.72 -24.14
N GLY A 67 79.40 -24.68 -23.61
CA GLY A 67 78.85 -23.32 -23.53
C GLY A 67 77.56 -23.16 -22.70
N LEU A 68 77.13 -24.19 -21.97
CA LEU A 68 75.90 -24.21 -21.18
C LEU A 68 76.11 -23.50 -19.84
N GLY A 69 75.95 -22.19 -19.85
CA GLY A 69 75.99 -21.38 -18.64
C GLY A 69 74.87 -21.74 -17.67
N VAL A 70 75.16 -21.71 -16.36
CA VAL A 70 74.22 -22.01 -15.25
C VAL A 70 72.92 -21.18 -15.31
N LYS A 71 72.90 -20.07 -16.07
CA LYS A 71 71.73 -19.21 -16.29
C LYS A 71 70.62 -19.87 -17.12
N ASP A 72 70.94 -20.82 -17.99
CA ASP A 72 69.97 -21.41 -18.94
C ASP A 72 69.19 -22.61 -18.39
N ILE A 73 69.48 -23.04 -17.15
CA ILE A 73 68.88 -24.22 -16.51
C ILE A 73 67.55 -23.88 -15.76
N THR A 74 67.23 -22.60 -15.54
CA THR A 74 66.11 -22.21 -14.65
C THR A 74 64.78 -21.91 -15.37
N VAL A 75 63.86 -22.90 -15.35
CA VAL A 75 62.46 -22.76 -15.84
C VAL A 75 61.56 -21.95 -14.88
N GLU A 76 62.12 -21.05 -14.05
CA GLU A 76 61.34 -20.24 -13.10
C GLU A 76 60.70 -18.99 -13.73
N ASN A 77 61.35 -18.40 -14.75
CA ASN A 77 60.92 -17.13 -15.33
C ASN A 77 59.55 -17.18 -16.07
N ARG A 78 59.05 -18.38 -16.41
CA ARG A 78 57.75 -18.55 -17.09
C ARG A 78 56.57 -18.39 -16.12
N LYS A 79 56.66 -18.94 -14.89
CA LYS A 79 55.58 -18.86 -13.89
C LYS A 79 55.37 -17.44 -13.35
N LYS A 80 56.47 -16.72 -13.04
CA LYS A 80 56.40 -15.30 -12.60
C LYS A 80 55.68 -14.40 -13.61
N LYS A 81 55.99 -14.53 -14.91
CA LYS A 81 55.34 -13.72 -15.97
C LYS A 81 53.85 -14.03 -16.16
N VAL A 82 53.40 -15.26 -15.90
CA VAL A 82 51.97 -15.63 -15.95
C VAL A 82 51.22 -15.07 -14.74
N LEU A 83 51.76 -15.22 -13.53
CA LEU A 83 51.16 -14.65 -12.31
C LEU A 83 51.02 -13.13 -12.38
N ILE A 84 52.03 -12.41 -12.88
CA ILE A 84 51.96 -10.95 -13.07
C ILE A 84 50.86 -10.58 -14.09
N ARG A 85 50.74 -11.31 -15.20
CA ARG A 85 49.67 -11.07 -16.20
C ARG A 85 48.27 -11.34 -15.65
N LEU A 86 48.09 -12.39 -14.85
CA LEU A 86 46.83 -12.69 -14.18
C LEU A 86 46.47 -11.64 -13.11
N GLY A 87 47.47 -11.14 -12.35
CA GLY A 87 47.27 -10.04 -11.40
C GLY A 87 46.85 -8.74 -12.08
N ILE A 88 47.47 -8.40 -13.22
CA ILE A 88 47.08 -7.23 -14.03
C ILE A 88 45.66 -7.42 -14.59
N ALA A 89 45.33 -8.59 -15.13
CA ALA A 89 43.99 -8.88 -15.64
C ALA A 89 42.94 -8.74 -14.53
N PHE A 90 43.17 -9.34 -13.36
CA PHE A 90 42.29 -9.23 -12.19
C PHE A 90 42.12 -7.77 -11.73
N PHE A 91 43.20 -7.00 -11.67
CA PHE A 91 43.15 -5.58 -11.32
C PHE A 91 42.31 -4.77 -12.33
N ILE A 92 42.47 -5.04 -13.63
CA ILE A 92 41.64 -4.41 -14.68
C ILE A 92 40.17 -4.79 -14.51
N THR A 93 39.84 -6.07 -14.26
CA THR A 93 38.45 -6.50 -14.05
C THR A 93 37.83 -5.85 -12.81
N VAL A 94 38.58 -5.75 -11.71
CA VAL A 94 38.13 -5.07 -10.47
C VAL A 94 37.94 -3.56 -10.72
N LEU A 95 38.84 -2.92 -11.47
CA LEU A 95 38.72 -1.50 -11.82
C LEU A 95 37.51 -1.25 -12.75
N LEU A 96 37.25 -2.13 -13.71
CA LEU A 96 36.11 -2.05 -14.63
C LEU A 96 34.79 -2.29 -13.87
N ALA A 97 34.75 -3.25 -12.94
CA ALA A 97 33.63 -3.46 -12.03
C ALA A 97 33.41 -2.24 -11.10
N ALA A 98 34.47 -1.69 -10.51
CA ALA A 98 34.38 -0.47 -9.71
C ALA A 98 33.86 0.71 -10.54
N MET A 99 34.29 0.82 -11.80
CA MET A 99 33.80 1.84 -12.71
C MET A 99 32.31 1.68 -13.02
N VAL A 100 31.85 0.46 -13.33
CA VAL A 100 30.44 0.19 -13.68
C VAL A 100 29.50 0.28 -12.48
N PHE A 101 29.91 -0.18 -11.30
CA PHE A 101 29.02 -0.26 -10.12
C PHE A 101 29.12 0.93 -9.16
N PHE A 102 30.19 1.74 -9.20
CA PHE A 102 30.36 2.88 -8.28
C PHE A 102 30.60 4.22 -8.99
N ILE A 103 31.37 4.25 -10.08
CA ILE A 103 31.69 5.51 -10.78
C ILE A 103 30.57 5.92 -11.75
N LEU A 104 30.10 5.01 -12.60
CA LEU A 104 29.01 5.27 -13.53
C LEU A 104 27.74 5.75 -12.81
N PRO A 105 27.22 5.06 -11.77
CA PRO A 105 25.98 5.48 -11.11
C PRO A 105 26.07 6.86 -10.45
N GLY A 106 27.27 7.31 -10.06
CA GLY A 106 27.48 8.66 -9.52
C GLY A 106 27.61 9.76 -10.58
N ILE A 107 28.02 9.44 -11.81
CA ILE A 107 28.26 10.42 -12.88
C ILE A 107 27.12 10.48 -13.90
N LEU A 108 26.52 9.33 -14.25
CA LEU A 108 25.43 9.23 -15.23
C LEU A 108 24.27 10.20 -14.93
N PRO A 109 23.75 10.34 -13.69
CA PRO A 109 22.62 11.23 -13.42
C PRO A 109 22.95 12.70 -13.73
N GLY A 110 24.18 13.14 -13.42
CA GLY A 110 24.64 14.50 -13.70
C GLY A 110 24.86 14.79 -15.19
N PHE A 111 25.19 13.76 -15.99
CA PHE A 111 25.45 13.91 -17.42
C PHE A 111 24.17 13.90 -18.27
N PHE A 112 23.06 13.36 -17.74
CA PHE A 112 21.77 13.26 -18.43
C PHE A 112 20.69 14.24 -17.95
N LYS A 113 20.95 15.06 -16.92
CA LYS A 113 20.09 16.19 -16.54
C LYS A 113 19.86 17.11 -17.76
N GLY A 114 18.61 17.18 -18.22
CA GLY A 114 18.21 17.96 -19.40
C GLY A 114 18.29 17.24 -20.75
N SER A 115 18.49 15.91 -20.76
CA SER A 115 18.39 15.09 -21.98
C SER A 115 17.06 14.35 -22.05
N ASN A 116 16.46 14.25 -23.25
CA ASN A 116 15.16 13.60 -23.50
C ASN A 116 15.24 12.05 -23.46
N ILE A 117 15.98 11.49 -22.51
CA ILE A 117 16.02 10.06 -22.24
C ILE A 117 14.97 9.81 -21.16
N GLU A 118 13.92 9.06 -21.49
CA GLU A 118 12.73 8.84 -20.64
C GLU A 118 13.05 8.40 -19.19
N LEU A 119 14.19 7.72 -18.99
CA LEU A 119 14.67 7.29 -17.67
C LEU A 119 15.08 8.43 -16.71
N PHE A 120 15.28 9.66 -17.19
CA PHE A 120 15.84 10.80 -16.42
C PHE A 120 15.09 12.12 -16.63
N VAL A 121 13.88 12.09 -17.19
CA VAL A 121 12.99 13.24 -17.17
C VAL A 121 12.42 13.34 -15.76
N GLU A 122 12.91 14.29 -14.95
CA GLU A 122 12.26 14.66 -13.70
C GLU A 122 10.82 15.07 -14.05
N LYS A 123 9.81 14.31 -13.58
CA LYS A 123 8.38 14.61 -13.79
C LYS A 123 8.14 16.03 -13.26
N ASN A 124 7.63 16.92 -14.11
CA ASN A 124 7.18 18.22 -13.64
C ASN A 124 5.96 17.97 -12.73
N VAL A 125 6.18 17.99 -11.42
CA VAL A 125 5.12 17.87 -10.42
C VAL A 125 4.33 19.17 -10.41
N ASN A 126 3.06 19.12 -10.77
CA ASN A 126 2.13 20.21 -10.51
C ASN A 126 1.47 19.95 -9.16
N TYR A 127 1.75 20.83 -8.20
CA TYR A 127 1.07 20.82 -6.89
C TYR A 127 -0.31 21.45 -7.05
N ASP A 128 -1.34 20.72 -6.64
CA ASP A 128 -2.72 21.17 -6.70
C ASP A 128 -3.14 21.87 -5.39
N TYR A 129 -2.43 21.63 -4.28
CA TYR A 129 -2.73 22.18 -2.95
C TYR A 129 -1.60 23.04 -2.40
N ASP A 130 -1.94 24.24 -1.90
CA ASP A 130 -0.99 25.17 -1.29
C ASP A 130 -1.06 25.16 0.26
N ASP A 131 -0.27 26.03 0.91
CA ASP A 131 -0.20 26.18 2.38
C ASP A 131 -1.56 26.52 3.04
N SER A 132 -2.59 26.90 2.28
CA SER A 132 -3.96 27.11 2.80
C SER A 132 -4.75 25.81 2.95
N TYR A 133 -4.32 24.71 2.33
CA TYR A 133 -4.99 23.42 2.45
C TYR A 133 -4.57 22.62 3.68
N ARG A 134 -5.47 21.77 4.13
CA ARG A 134 -5.28 20.80 5.22
C ARG A 134 -5.82 19.46 4.78
N VAL A 135 -5.30 18.38 5.34
CA VAL A 135 -5.79 17.02 5.08
C VAL A 135 -6.39 16.43 6.36
N VAL A 136 -7.53 15.75 6.22
CA VAL A 136 -8.23 15.09 7.33
C VAL A 136 -7.55 13.78 7.71
N LYS A 137 -7.17 13.60 8.98
CA LYS A 137 -6.44 12.40 9.47
C LYS A 137 -7.25 11.47 10.38
N GLU A 138 -8.52 11.76 10.63
CA GLU A 138 -9.46 10.84 11.28
C GLU A 138 -10.36 10.15 10.23
N THR A 139 -10.94 8.98 10.55
CA THR A 139 -11.80 8.20 9.63
C THR A 139 -12.89 9.06 8.96
N SER A 140 -13.51 9.92 9.76
CA SER A 140 -14.50 10.91 9.37
C SER A 140 -14.60 11.97 10.47
N ALA A 141 -14.67 13.24 10.11
CA ALA A 141 -14.94 14.32 11.06
C ALA A 141 -16.25 15.04 10.70
N CYS A 142 -17.04 15.47 11.70
CA CYS A 142 -18.26 16.25 11.45
C CYS A 142 -17.91 17.70 11.11
N LEU A 143 -18.63 18.25 10.13
CA LEU A 143 -18.66 19.67 9.80
C LEU A 143 -19.86 20.31 10.49
N MET A 144 -19.63 21.33 11.32
CA MET A 144 -20.62 21.98 12.18
C MET A 144 -20.95 23.40 11.70
N THR A 145 -22.16 23.89 12.02
CA THR A 145 -22.55 25.28 11.71
C THR A 145 -21.87 26.32 12.59
N GLU A 146 -21.49 25.95 13.81
CA GLU A 146 -20.83 26.79 14.81
C GLU A 146 -19.67 26.02 15.49
N PRO A 147 -18.66 26.69 16.08
CA PRO A 147 -17.53 26.06 16.78
C PRO A 147 -17.91 25.53 18.19
N ASP A 148 -19.00 24.77 18.28
CA ASP A 148 -19.54 24.19 19.53
C ASP A 148 -19.82 22.68 19.34
N PRO A 149 -19.41 21.78 20.25
CA PRO A 149 -19.75 20.36 20.19
C PRO A 149 -21.26 20.02 20.15
N ALA A 150 -22.13 20.97 20.53
CA ALA A 150 -23.58 20.86 20.51
C ALA A 150 -24.24 21.56 19.30
N SER A 151 -23.45 22.10 18.37
CA SER A 151 -23.89 22.67 17.10
C SER A 151 -24.49 21.61 16.18
N ASP A 152 -25.43 22.02 15.31
CA ASP A 152 -25.98 21.16 14.26
C ASP A 152 -24.89 20.76 13.25
N PHE A 153 -24.92 19.48 12.84
CA PHE A 153 -24.03 18.96 11.80
C PHE A 153 -24.58 19.28 10.41
N ILE A 154 -23.71 19.80 9.54
CA ILE A 154 -23.98 20.02 8.11
C ILE A 154 -23.75 18.71 7.36
N THR A 155 -22.56 18.14 7.51
CA THR A 155 -22.11 16.91 6.83
C THR A 155 -20.87 16.36 7.55
N GLN A 156 -20.14 15.45 6.90
CA GLN A 156 -18.83 14.96 7.33
C GLN A 156 -17.76 15.26 6.28
N VAL A 157 -16.49 15.14 6.67
CA VAL A 157 -15.33 15.04 5.77
C VAL A 157 -14.62 13.72 6.04
N LEU A 158 -14.12 13.07 5.00
CA LEU A 158 -13.56 11.71 5.09
C LEU A 158 -12.04 11.73 5.31
N TYR A 159 -11.48 10.61 5.75
CA TYR A 159 -10.02 10.43 5.84
C TYR A 159 -9.32 10.73 4.51
N ASN A 160 -8.14 11.35 4.59
CA ASN A 160 -7.34 11.78 3.43
C ASN A 160 -8.08 12.73 2.47
N GLU A 161 -9.16 13.39 2.92
CA GLU A 161 -9.81 14.44 2.15
C GLU A 161 -9.05 15.76 2.32
N PRO A 162 -8.69 16.45 1.21
CA PRO A 162 -8.17 17.81 1.26
C PRO A 162 -9.31 18.80 1.50
N VAL A 163 -9.09 19.75 2.40
CA VAL A 163 -10.00 20.84 2.74
C VAL A 163 -9.22 22.15 2.81
N LYS A 164 -9.83 23.26 2.41
CA LYS A 164 -9.19 24.58 2.42
C LYS A 164 -9.46 25.28 3.75
N LEU A 165 -8.43 25.76 4.42
CA LEU A 165 -8.55 26.49 5.68
C LEU A 165 -8.86 27.97 5.41
N ILE A 166 -10.03 28.42 5.85
CA ILE A 166 -10.42 29.84 5.77
C ILE A 166 -9.91 30.60 7.01
N SER A 167 -10.12 30.03 8.20
CA SER A 167 -9.63 30.60 9.46
C SER A 167 -9.44 29.53 10.53
N GLU A 168 -8.56 29.80 11.48
CA GLU A 168 -8.28 28.93 12.62
C GLU A 168 -8.40 29.74 13.91
N ASP A 169 -9.17 29.25 14.88
CA ASP A 169 -9.31 29.86 16.19
C ASP A 169 -8.73 28.95 17.27
N GLU A 170 -7.48 29.23 17.64
CA GLU A 170 -6.76 28.55 18.72
C GLU A 170 -7.50 28.61 20.07
N THR A 171 -8.41 29.57 20.26
CA THR A 171 -9.15 29.78 21.52
C THR A 171 -10.28 28.77 21.71
N THR A 172 -10.98 28.42 20.61
CA THR A 172 -12.07 27.43 20.63
C THR A 172 -11.59 26.03 20.24
N GLY A 173 -10.48 25.92 19.52
CA GLY A 173 -9.94 24.65 19.01
C GLY A 173 -10.64 24.16 17.74
N TYR A 174 -11.28 25.08 17.01
CA TYR A 174 -11.95 24.83 15.73
C TYR A 174 -11.30 25.60 14.59
N SER A 175 -11.33 24.99 13.42
CA SER A 175 -10.94 25.54 12.14
C SER A 175 -12.19 25.70 11.28
N TYR A 176 -12.37 26.87 10.68
CA TYR A 176 -13.38 27.10 9.65
C TYR A 176 -12.78 26.71 8.30
N ILE A 177 -13.40 25.74 7.63
CA ILE A 177 -12.90 25.13 6.39
C ILE A 177 -13.94 25.21 5.27
N GLU A 178 -13.45 25.08 4.04
CA GLU A 178 -14.22 24.89 2.81
C GLU A 178 -13.83 23.52 2.22
N THR A 179 -14.81 22.67 1.95
CA THR A 179 -14.61 21.37 1.30
C THR A 179 -14.40 21.50 -0.21
N THR A 180 -13.94 20.44 -0.88
CA THR A 180 -13.70 20.45 -2.34
C THR A 180 -14.96 20.68 -3.19
N ASP A 181 -16.14 20.43 -2.63
CA ASP A 181 -17.46 20.73 -3.21
C ASP A 181 -18.04 22.09 -2.76
N GLY A 182 -17.28 22.91 -2.03
CA GLY A 182 -17.64 24.31 -1.72
C GLY A 182 -18.52 24.49 -0.47
N ILE A 183 -18.60 23.49 0.41
CA ILE A 183 -19.36 23.57 1.66
C ILE A 183 -18.45 24.14 2.75
N GLU A 184 -18.87 25.25 3.36
CA GLU A 184 -18.16 25.87 4.47
C GLU A 184 -18.69 25.41 5.84
N GLY A 185 -17.81 25.29 6.83
CA GLY A 185 -18.21 24.99 8.21
C GLY A 185 -17.05 24.78 9.17
N TYR A 186 -17.37 24.53 10.44
CA TYR A 186 -16.39 24.33 11.50
C TYR A 186 -16.04 22.86 11.68
N VAL A 187 -14.75 22.56 11.82
CA VAL A 187 -14.21 21.24 12.19
C VAL A 187 -13.18 21.42 13.29
N LYS A 188 -12.94 20.41 14.13
CA LYS A 188 -11.92 20.52 15.20
C LYS A 188 -10.52 20.59 14.61
N SER A 189 -9.70 21.58 14.98
CA SER A 189 -8.36 21.77 14.40
C SER A 189 -7.47 20.54 14.60
N ASN A 190 -7.68 19.77 15.67
CA ASN A 190 -6.89 18.58 15.98
C ASN A 190 -7.06 17.41 14.99
N VAL A 191 -8.09 17.39 14.14
CA VAL A 191 -8.29 16.32 13.13
C VAL A 191 -7.60 16.61 11.79
N LEU A 192 -7.08 17.82 11.63
CA LEU A 192 -6.41 18.28 10.42
C LEU A 192 -4.88 18.11 10.51
N THR A 193 -4.22 18.04 9.36
CA THR A 193 -2.76 18.18 9.22
C THR A 193 -2.45 19.20 8.13
N SER A 194 -1.31 19.90 8.24
CA SER A 194 -0.79 20.82 7.22
C SER A 194 0.01 20.12 6.12
N ASP A 195 0.28 18.83 6.28
CA ASP A 195 0.93 18.01 5.25
C ASP A 195 -0.10 17.63 4.17
N THR A 196 0.17 18.04 2.94
CA THR A 196 -0.63 17.76 1.74
C THR A 196 -0.01 16.70 0.82
N GLU A 197 1.19 16.16 1.11
CA GLU A 197 1.86 15.22 0.19
C GLU A 197 0.97 13.99 -0.13
N SER A 198 0.24 13.49 0.87
CA SER A 198 -0.71 12.35 0.76
C SER A 198 -1.93 12.54 -0.16
N VAL A 199 -2.16 13.75 -0.68
CA VAL A 199 -3.29 14.06 -1.59
C VAL A 199 -2.83 14.56 -2.97
N GLU A 200 -1.53 14.81 -3.18
CA GLU A 200 -0.98 15.40 -4.40
C GLU A 200 -0.91 14.38 -5.55
N PRO A 201 -1.69 14.54 -6.65
CA PRO A 201 -1.78 13.52 -7.68
C PRO A 201 -0.45 13.23 -8.38
N ASP A 202 0.39 14.25 -8.58
CA ASP A 202 1.62 14.09 -9.36
C ASP A 202 2.78 13.46 -8.57
N LEU A 203 2.68 13.37 -7.24
CA LEU A 203 3.66 12.65 -6.40
C LEU A 203 3.51 11.13 -6.49
N HIS A 204 2.36 10.64 -6.98
CA HIS A 204 1.97 9.24 -6.87
C HIS A 204 1.72 8.57 -8.24
N GLU A 205 1.74 7.23 -8.24
CA GLU A 205 1.52 6.40 -9.43
C GLU A 205 0.08 5.90 -9.56
N TYR A 206 -0.61 5.67 -8.43
CA TYR A 206 -1.97 5.15 -8.39
C TYR A 206 -2.88 5.99 -7.51
N LYS A 207 -4.12 6.19 -7.94
CA LYS A 207 -5.22 6.70 -7.12
C LYS A 207 -6.19 5.56 -6.81
N LEU A 208 -6.55 5.43 -5.54
CA LEU A 208 -7.38 4.36 -5.00
C LEU A 208 -8.62 4.95 -4.35
N ILE A 209 -9.80 4.54 -4.80
CA ILE A 209 -11.08 4.95 -4.21
C ILE A 209 -11.67 3.75 -3.49
N VAL A 210 -11.97 3.89 -2.19
CA VAL A 210 -12.51 2.78 -1.39
C VAL A 210 -13.96 2.49 -1.78
N SER A 211 -14.21 1.27 -2.28
CA SER A 211 -15.53 0.84 -2.75
C SER A 211 -16.27 -0.11 -1.80
N ASP A 212 -15.56 -0.72 -0.83
CA ASP A 212 -16.21 -1.42 0.28
C ASP A 212 -16.78 -0.41 1.29
N THR A 213 -17.79 -0.80 2.08
CA THR A 213 -18.36 0.06 3.15
C THR A 213 -17.32 0.56 4.15
N SER A 214 -16.22 -0.18 4.31
CA SER A 214 -15.03 0.27 5.03
C SER A 214 -13.82 -0.64 4.77
N LYS A 215 -12.60 -0.08 4.87
CA LYS A 215 -11.33 -0.78 4.66
C LYS A 215 -10.36 -0.53 5.80
N ASN A 216 -9.53 -1.53 6.11
CA ASN A 216 -8.46 -1.40 7.10
C ASN A 216 -7.15 -1.02 6.40
N ILE A 217 -6.42 -0.06 6.97
CA ILE A 217 -5.04 0.28 6.63
C ILE A 217 -4.13 -0.31 7.71
N MET A 218 -3.12 -1.07 7.30
CA MET A 218 -2.27 -1.88 8.17
C MET A 218 -0.81 -1.41 8.12
N THR A 219 -0.03 -1.64 9.19
CA THR A 219 1.41 -1.28 9.20
C THR A 219 2.27 -2.11 8.25
N HIS A 220 1.82 -3.32 7.87
CA HIS A 220 2.57 -4.25 7.03
C HIS A 220 1.62 -4.98 6.07
N ALA A 221 2.11 -5.30 4.87
CA ALA A 221 1.40 -6.06 3.84
C ALA A 221 0.84 -7.42 4.30
N SER A 222 1.47 -8.04 5.30
CA SER A 222 1.02 -9.29 5.92
C SER A 222 1.34 -9.26 7.42
N GLN A 223 0.42 -9.76 8.24
CA GLN A 223 0.51 -9.79 9.71
C GLN A 223 0.75 -8.41 10.37
N GLY A 224 0.39 -7.33 9.70
CA GLY A 224 0.46 -5.98 10.25
C GLY A 224 -0.56 -5.72 11.36
N THR A 225 -0.32 -4.65 12.11
CA THR A 225 -1.29 -4.05 13.05
C THR A 225 -2.17 -3.03 12.33
N LEU A 226 -3.40 -2.85 12.78
CA LEU A 226 -4.30 -1.80 12.27
C LEU A 226 -3.72 -0.41 12.60
N ILE A 227 -3.59 0.46 11.58
CA ILE A 227 -3.31 1.88 11.75
C ILE A 227 -4.64 2.61 11.92
N THR A 228 -5.48 2.52 10.89
CA THR A 228 -6.78 3.18 10.83
C THR A 228 -7.75 2.35 9.98
N LYS A 229 -9.04 2.68 10.10
CA LYS A 229 -10.11 2.12 9.29
C LYS A 229 -10.76 3.28 8.53
N VAL A 230 -10.81 3.19 7.21
CA VAL A 230 -11.37 4.21 6.30
C VAL A 230 -12.74 3.78 5.79
N ALA A 231 -13.54 4.74 5.32
CA ALA A 231 -14.91 4.53 4.85
C ALA A 231 -14.98 4.32 3.32
N MET A 232 -16.16 3.99 2.80
CA MET A 232 -16.45 4.10 1.37
C MET A 232 -16.21 5.54 0.89
N ASN A 233 -15.81 5.70 -0.38
CA ASN A 233 -15.49 6.97 -1.03
C ASN A 233 -14.25 7.71 -0.47
N THR A 234 -13.51 7.12 0.48
CA THR A 234 -12.16 7.61 0.84
C THR A 234 -11.24 7.51 -0.38
N VAL A 235 -10.58 8.62 -0.74
CA VAL A 235 -9.57 8.69 -1.80
C VAL A 235 -8.17 8.60 -1.18
N LEU A 236 -7.37 7.65 -1.64
CA LEU A 236 -5.99 7.43 -1.20
C LEU A 236 -5.08 7.39 -2.42
N TYR A 237 -3.81 7.76 -2.24
CA TYR A 237 -2.79 7.60 -3.28
C TYR A 237 -1.75 6.56 -2.86
N ALA A 238 -1.14 5.91 -3.86
CA ALA A 238 -0.19 4.82 -3.65
C ALA A 238 0.94 4.81 -4.69
N ASP A 239 2.12 4.36 -4.25
CA ASP A 239 3.33 4.27 -5.08
C ASP A 239 3.74 2.83 -5.37
N VAL A 240 3.45 1.91 -4.43
CA VAL A 240 3.92 0.52 -4.50
C VAL A 240 2.74 -0.44 -4.54
N LYS A 241 2.55 -1.08 -5.69
CA LYS A 241 1.63 -2.21 -5.90
C LYS A 241 2.38 -3.53 -5.69
N ARG A 242 1.81 -4.45 -4.90
CA ARG A 242 2.26 -5.84 -4.75
C ARG A 242 1.05 -6.77 -4.92
N ASP A 243 1.28 -8.08 -5.06
CA ASP A 243 0.21 -9.06 -5.25
C ASP A 243 -0.85 -8.97 -4.14
N GLY A 244 -2.01 -8.40 -4.49
CA GLY A 244 -3.16 -8.24 -3.60
C GLY A 244 -3.13 -7.04 -2.62
N VAL A 245 -2.11 -6.16 -2.65
CA VAL A 245 -2.00 -5.02 -1.72
C VAL A 245 -1.32 -3.79 -2.34
N TYR A 246 -1.69 -2.60 -1.86
CA TYR A 246 -1.02 -1.33 -2.16
C TYR A 246 -0.37 -0.75 -0.90
N GLN A 247 0.76 -0.07 -1.08
CA GLN A 247 1.31 0.85 -0.08
C GLN A 247 0.75 2.24 -0.36
N VAL A 248 -0.10 2.72 0.53
CA VAL A 248 -0.74 4.05 0.47
C VAL A 248 0.02 5.06 1.32
N SER A 249 0.06 6.29 0.84
CA SER A 249 0.54 7.45 1.59
C SER A 249 -0.56 7.97 2.50
N LEU A 250 -0.21 8.31 3.75
CA LEU A 250 -1.16 8.71 4.80
C LEU A 250 -0.96 10.19 5.18
N PRO A 251 -2.00 10.90 5.62
CA PRO A 251 -1.88 12.26 6.14
C PRO A 251 -0.86 12.35 7.28
N GLY A 252 0.19 13.16 7.13
CA GLY A 252 1.29 13.31 8.08
C GLY A 252 2.58 12.56 7.73
N GLY A 253 2.75 12.14 6.48
CA GLY A 253 3.98 11.55 5.94
C GLY A 253 4.25 10.07 6.26
N ASP A 254 3.35 9.41 6.99
CA ASP A 254 3.41 7.96 7.21
C ASP A 254 2.93 7.17 5.97
N SER A 255 3.24 5.87 5.91
CA SER A 255 2.67 4.97 4.89
C SER A 255 2.02 3.73 5.50
N GLY A 256 1.00 3.22 4.84
CA GLY A 256 0.21 2.07 5.27
C GLY A 256 -0.06 1.08 4.13
N TRP A 257 -0.59 -0.09 4.47
CA TRP A 257 -0.91 -1.16 3.52
C TRP A 257 -2.42 -1.42 3.48
N ILE A 258 -2.98 -1.38 2.27
CA ILE A 258 -4.41 -1.67 2.01
C ILE A 258 -4.54 -2.83 1.01
N GLY A 259 -5.47 -3.76 1.26
CA GLY A 259 -5.73 -4.88 0.33
C GLY A 259 -6.46 -4.42 -0.94
N SER A 260 -6.16 -5.03 -2.08
CA SER A 260 -6.65 -4.59 -3.40
C SER A 260 -8.10 -4.94 -3.73
N SER A 261 -8.76 -5.81 -2.97
CA SER A 261 -10.20 -6.05 -3.10
C SER A 261 -10.98 -4.87 -2.48
N GLY A 262 -12.06 -4.39 -3.09
CA GLY A 262 -12.85 -3.31 -2.49
C GLY A 262 -12.19 -1.93 -2.54
N VAL A 263 -11.27 -1.74 -3.49
CA VAL A 263 -10.77 -0.43 -3.93
C VAL A 263 -10.83 -0.39 -5.46
N ILE A 264 -11.15 0.77 -6.01
CA ILE A 264 -11.09 1.07 -7.44
C ILE A 264 -9.73 1.74 -7.69
N GLU A 265 -8.93 1.17 -8.59
CA GLU A 265 -7.66 1.73 -9.04
C GLU A 265 -7.87 2.51 -10.32
N ILE A 266 -7.45 3.78 -10.33
CA ILE A 266 -7.45 4.68 -11.50
C ILE A 266 -6.14 5.47 -11.54
N GLY A 267 -5.86 6.12 -12.67
CA GLY A 267 -4.72 7.04 -12.79
C GLY A 267 -4.82 8.21 -11.82
N PRO A 268 -3.70 8.82 -11.39
CA PRO A 268 -3.70 9.83 -10.32
C PRO A 268 -4.62 11.04 -10.59
N ARG A 269 -4.68 11.49 -11.84
CA ARG A 269 -5.53 12.61 -12.29
C ARG A 269 -6.81 12.15 -13.01
N GLU A 270 -7.13 10.86 -12.98
CA GLU A 270 -8.34 10.31 -13.59
C GLU A 270 -9.54 10.39 -12.64
N GLU A 271 -10.73 10.25 -13.21
CA GLU A 271 -12.01 10.21 -12.51
C GLU A 271 -12.65 8.83 -12.67
N THR A 272 -13.50 8.44 -11.72
CA THR A 272 -14.24 7.18 -11.79
C THR A 272 -15.20 7.19 -12.99
N GLU A 273 -15.14 6.19 -13.85
CA GLU A 273 -16.11 6.04 -14.96
C GLU A 273 -17.52 5.74 -14.43
N GLU A 274 -18.56 6.30 -15.07
CA GLU A 274 -19.97 5.98 -14.75
C GLU A 274 -20.23 4.49 -14.98
N VAL A 275 -20.73 3.81 -13.95
CA VAL A 275 -21.16 2.41 -14.05
C VAL A 275 -22.69 2.30 -13.94
N SER A 276 -23.23 1.22 -14.48
CA SER A 276 -24.68 0.93 -14.44
C SER A 276 -25.29 1.06 -13.05
N THR A 277 -26.47 1.66 -12.98
CA THR A 277 -27.34 1.88 -11.80
C THR A 277 -27.40 0.71 -10.82
N ARG A 278 -27.31 -0.53 -11.31
CA ARG A 278 -27.29 -1.74 -10.47
C ARG A 278 -26.19 -1.72 -9.40
N TYR A 279 -25.04 -1.10 -9.70
CA TYR A 279 -23.91 -1.02 -8.78
C TYR A 279 -24.16 0.03 -7.71
N PHE A 280 -24.73 1.20 -8.07
CA PHE A 280 -25.22 2.19 -7.10
C PHE A 280 -26.24 1.58 -6.11
N VAL A 281 -27.25 0.85 -6.63
CA VAL A 281 -28.24 0.15 -5.79
C VAL A 281 -27.54 -0.90 -4.90
N SER A 282 -26.57 -1.66 -5.42
CA SER A 282 -25.80 -2.62 -4.62
C SER A 282 -24.94 -1.95 -3.53
N SER A 283 -24.34 -0.79 -3.81
CA SER A 283 -23.60 -0.01 -2.82
C SER A 283 -24.54 0.48 -1.72
N ALA A 284 -25.70 1.05 -2.09
CA ALA A 284 -26.71 1.54 -1.14
C ALA A 284 -27.25 0.41 -0.25
N LEU A 285 -27.56 -0.76 -0.83
CA LEU A 285 -28.01 -1.95 -0.09
C LEU A 285 -26.97 -2.47 0.92
N SER A 286 -25.69 -2.17 0.74
CA SER A 286 -24.63 -2.55 1.69
C SER A 286 -24.68 -1.79 3.02
N PHE A 287 -25.48 -0.72 3.11
CA PHE A 287 -25.70 0.07 4.33
C PHE A 287 -27.05 -0.21 5.01
N VAL A 288 -27.83 -1.21 4.57
CA VAL A 288 -29.06 -1.62 5.24
C VAL A 288 -28.77 -1.99 6.71
N ASN A 289 -29.56 -1.42 7.62
CA ASN A 289 -29.40 -1.48 9.08
C ASN A 289 -28.24 -0.65 9.68
N SER A 290 -27.63 0.27 8.93
CA SER A 290 -26.71 1.27 9.51
C SER A 290 -27.43 2.15 10.54
N ALA A 291 -26.68 2.68 11.50
CA ALA A 291 -27.19 3.67 12.44
C ALA A 291 -27.46 4.99 11.69
N TYR A 292 -28.63 5.58 11.91
CA TYR A 292 -28.95 6.87 11.33
C TYR A 292 -28.23 8.00 12.08
N LEU A 293 -27.57 8.90 11.35
CA LEU A 293 -26.95 10.12 11.84
C LEU A 293 -27.13 11.20 10.76
N PRO A 294 -27.82 12.33 11.03
CA PRO A 294 -27.92 13.44 10.08
C PRO A 294 -26.54 13.92 9.60
N GLY A 295 -26.39 14.14 8.29
CA GLY A 295 -25.09 14.49 7.68
C GLY A 295 -24.02 13.38 7.73
N GLY A 296 -24.36 12.17 8.16
CA GLY A 296 -23.42 11.06 8.32
C GLY A 296 -23.08 10.36 6.99
N MET A 297 -21.80 10.01 6.79
CA MET A 297 -21.31 9.35 5.57
C MET A 297 -20.56 8.04 5.83
N THR A 298 -20.74 7.42 7.00
CA THR A 298 -20.02 6.19 7.36
C THR A 298 -20.94 5.11 7.90
N MET A 299 -20.47 3.86 7.91
CA MET A 299 -21.23 2.73 8.47
C MET A 299 -21.57 2.90 9.97
N ASN A 300 -20.84 3.76 10.69
CA ASN A 300 -21.09 4.06 12.11
C ASN A 300 -22.16 5.14 12.34
N GLY A 301 -22.51 5.90 11.29
CA GLY A 301 -23.47 6.99 11.31
C GLY A 301 -23.68 7.48 9.88
N MET A 302 -24.86 7.21 9.34
CA MET A 302 -25.21 7.41 7.93
C MET A 302 -26.51 8.19 7.81
N SER A 303 -26.58 9.12 6.87
CA SER A 303 -27.82 9.74 6.39
C SER A 303 -28.15 9.32 4.96
N ILE A 304 -29.31 9.68 4.44
CA ILE A 304 -29.71 9.27 3.08
C ILE A 304 -29.00 10.13 2.03
N GLU A 305 -28.87 11.43 2.26
CA GLU A 305 -28.10 12.34 1.43
C GLU A 305 -26.60 11.97 1.42
N GLY A 306 -26.04 11.59 2.58
CA GLY A 306 -24.67 11.08 2.69
C GLY A 306 -24.48 9.73 1.99
N LEU A 307 -25.47 8.85 2.06
CA LEU A 307 -25.47 7.56 1.36
C LEU A 307 -25.54 7.73 -0.16
N VAL A 308 -26.42 8.61 -0.64
CA VAL A 308 -26.53 9.00 -2.05
C VAL A 308 -25.20 9.56 -2.54
N TYR A 309 -24.58 10.49 -1.79
CA TYR A 309 -23.28 11.05 -2.12
C TYR A 309 -22.18 9.99 -2.29
N ILE A 310 -21.88 9.20 -1.24
CA ILE A 310 -20.76 8.23 -1.31
C ILE A 310 -21.01 7.12 -2.33
N CYS A 311 -22.26 6.66 -2.47
CA CYS A 311 -22.57 5.60 -3.43
C CYS A 311 -22.53 6.14 -4.87
N SER A 312 -22.93 7.39 -5.12
CA SER A 312 -22.83 7.98 -6.45
C SER A 312 -21.38 8.20 -6.87
N CYS A 313 -20.55 8.79 -6.01
CA CYS A 313 -19.15 9.10 -6.30
C CYS A 313 -18.31 7.84 -6.59
N VAL A 314 -18.52 6.76 -5.82
CA VAL A 314 -17.88 5.44 -6.06
C VAL A 314 -18.36 4.77 -7.35
N ASN A 315 -19.54 5.13 -7.86
CA ASN A 315 -20.11 4.60 -9.10
C ASN A 315 -20.00 5.59 -10.30
N GLY A 316 -19.11 6.58 -10.20
CA GLY A 316 -18.75 7.47 -11.32
C GLY A 316 -19.60 8.73 -11.49
N ILE A 317 -20.49 9.04 -10.55
CA ILE A 317 -21.30 10.26 -10.59
C ILE A 317 -20.87 11.22 -9.48
N LYS A 318 -20.36 12.39 -9.87
CA LYS A 318 -20.12 13.53 -8.97
C LYS A 318 -21.45 14.04 -8.43
N MET A 319 -21.76 13.64 -7.21
CA MET A 319 -22.95 14.08 -6.48
C MET A 319 -22.54 15.16 -5.46
N PRO A 320 -23.35 16.20 -5.22
CA PRO A 320 -23.17 17.09 -4.07
C PRO A 320 -23.55 16.41 -2.76
N ARG A 321 -23.06 16.90 -1.61
CA ARG A 321 -23.41 16.32 -0.29
C ARG A 321 -24.77 16.76 0.25
N VAL A 322 -25.28 17.91 -0.19
CA VAL A 322 -26.47 18.56 0.37
C VAL A 322 -27.73 18.12 -0.37
N ALA A 323 -28.78 17.74 0.38
CA ALA A 323 -30.04 17.23 -0.16
C ALA A 323 -30.70 18.18 -1.18
N GLU A 324 -30.69 19.48 -0.89
CA GLU A 324 -31.22 20.54 -1.77
C GLU A 324 -30.53 20.54 -3.15
N GLU A 325 -29.21 20.37 -3.20
CA GLU A 325 -28.46 20.30 -4.46
C GLU A 325 -28.65 18.96 -5.16
N GLN A 326 -28.71 17.84 -4.41
CA GLN A 326 -29.07 16.53 -4.95
C GLN A 326 -30.46 16.53 -5.62
N MET A 327 -31.38 17.38 -5.14
CA MET A 327 -32.71 17.57 -5.71
C MET A 327 -32.68 18.30 -7.07
N GLU A 328 -31.56 18.90 -7.49
CA GLU A 328 -31.39 19.52 -8.81
C GLU A 328 -30.64 18.62 -9.81
N MET A 329 -30.11 17.48 -9.35
CA MET A 329 -29.29 16.56 -10.14
C MET A 329 -30.09 15.60 -11.04
N GLY A 330 -29.52 15.25 -12.19
CA GLY A 330 -30.08 14.24 -13.09
C GLY A 330 -31.35 14.68 -13.83
N THR A 331 -32.19 13.72 -14.20
CA THR A 331 -33.46 13.96 -14.89
C THR A 331 -34.65 13.83 -13.92
N GLU A 332 -35.62 14.73 -14.00
CA GLU A 332 -36.87 14.60 -13.25
C GLU A 332 -37.75 13.47 -13.81
N VAL A 333 -38.13 12.53 -12.95
CA VAL A 333 -39.05 11.46 -13.31
C VAL A 333 -40.48 12.00 -13.27
N GLN A 334 -41.14 12.02 -14.44
CA GLN A 334 -42.53 12.44 -14.55
C GLN A 334 -43.46 11.37 -13.95
N LEU A 335 -44.01 11.67 -12.77
CA LEU A 335 -44.95 10.82 -12.06
C LEU A 335 -46.25 10.66 -12.85
N GLN A 336 -46.69 9.41 -13.02
CA GLN A 336 -47.92 9.08 -13.75
C GLN A 336 -48.97 8.55 -12.76
N TYR A 337 -50.23 8.92 -12.98
CA TYR A 337 -51.34 8.54 -12.10
C TYR A 337 -52.39 7.74 -12.88
N ASP A 338 -52.97 6.73 -12.25
CA ASP A 338 -54.04 5.94 -12.84
C ASP A 338 -55.31 6.81 -13.03
N VAL A 339 -55.88 6.77 -14.24
CA VAL A 339 -57.01 7.63 -14.63
C VAL A 339 -58.33 7.19 -13.96
N VAL A 340 -58.38 5.96 -13.44
CA VAL A 340 -59.55 5.34 -12.80
C VAL A 340 -59.45 5.42 -11.27
N THR A 341 -58.30 5.06 -10.69
CA THR A 341 -58.12 5.09 -9.21
C THR A 341 -57.62 6.45 -8.70
N GLY A 342 -56.91 7.21 -9.53
CA GLY A 342 -56.21 8.44 -9.13
C GLY A 342 -54.89 8.20 -8.39
N GLU A 343 -54.49 6.95 -8.20
CA GLU A 343 -53.30 6.57 -7.44
C GLU A 343 -52.02 6.66 -8.29
N LEU A 344 -50.87 6.75 -7.63
CA LEU A 344 -49.57 6.84 -8.30
C LEU A 344 -49.16 5.50 -8.94
N MET A 345 -48.80 5.52 -10.23
CA MET A 345 -48.19 4.39 -10.91
C MET A 345 -46.73 4.23 -10.48
N ILE A 346 -46.50 3.40 -9.46
CA ILE A 346 -45.17 3.17 -8.88
C ILE A 346 -44.14 2.63 -9.89
N ASP A 347 -44.58 1.96 -10.97
CA ASP A 347 -43.75 1.46 -12.07
C ASP A 347 -42.95 2.56 -12.80
N SER A 348 -43.34 3.83 -12.64
CA SER A 348 -42.58 4.98 -13.17
C SER A 348 -41.27 5.24 -12.39
N ILE A 349 -41.22 4.82 -11.12
CA ILE A 349 -40.08 4.93 -10.20
C ILE A 349 -39.29 3.63 -10.27
N VAL A 350 -38.07 3.68 -10.79
CA VAL A 350 -37.25 2.50 -11.07
C VAL A 350 -36.06 2.41 -10.11
N PRO A 351 -35.41 1.23 -9.98
CA PRO A 351 -34.24 1.09 -9.11
C PRO A 351 -33.14 2.10 -9.45
N GLY A 352 -32.63 2.78 -8.42
CA GLY A 352 -31.66 3.86 -8.50
C GLY A 352 -32.25 5.27 -8.54
N ASP A 353 -33.56 5.42 -8.68
CA ASP A 353 -34.21 6.73 -8.53
C ASP A 353 -34.13 7.22 -7.07
N ILE A 354 -33.93 8.53 -6.90
CA ILE A 354 -33.86 9.20 -5.59
C ILE A 354 -35.16 9.99 -5.39
N LEU A 355 -35.85 9.72 -4.28
CA LEU A 355 -37.12 10.35 -3.94
C LEU A 355 -36.89 11.41 -2.85
N PHE A 356 -37.48 12.59 -3.02
CA PHE A 356 -37.46 13.67 -2.05
C PHE A 356 -38.84 13.80 -1.43
N LEU A 357 -38.94 13.71 -0.11
CA LEU A 357 -40.21 13.61 0.62
C LEU A 357 -40.44 14.83 1.52
N ARG A 358 -41.67 15.31 1.55
CA ARG A 358 -42.13 16.37 2.46
C ARG A 358 -42.47 15.82 3.86
N SER A 359 -42.63 16.74 4.81
CA SER A 359 -43.04 16.41 6.18
C SER A 359 -44.47 15.84 6.23
N PRO A 360 -44.72 14.76 6.98
CA PRO A 360 -46.08 14.27 7.22
C PRO A 360 -46.93 15.22 8.10
N TYR A 361 -46.31 16.24 8.70
CA TYR A 361 -46.96 17.16 9.66
C TYR A 361 -47.49 18.46 9.02
N GLY A 362 -47.38 18.64 7.70
CA GLY A 362 -48.08 19.70 6.96
C GLY A 362 -47.47 21.12 6.96
N ASP A 363 -46.46 21.40 7.78
CA ASP A 363 -45.92 22.76 7.99
C ASP A 363 -44.96 23.29 6.89
N SER A 364 -44.60 22.48 5.88
CA SER A 364 -43.81 22.97 4.75
C SER A 364 -43.97 22.09 3.51
N TYR A 365 -44.65 22.62 2.48
CA TYR A 365 -44.97 21.88 1.25
C TYR A 365 -43.78 21.71 0.30
N ASN A 366 -42.78 22.60 0.36
CA ASN A 366 -41.65 22.65 -0.59
C ASN A 366 -40.27 22.43 0.07
N ARG A 367 -40.19 22.11 1.37
CA ARG A 367 -38.92 21.79 2.03
C ARG A 367 -38.73 20.28 2.09
N ILE A 368 -37.55 19.81 1.70
CA ILE A 368 -37.14 18.42 1.88
C ILE A 368 -37.16 18.12 3.39
N TYR A 369 -37.87 17.07 3.77
CA TYR A 369 -37.93 16.58 5.15
C TYR A 369 -37.21 15.24 5.30
N GLU A 370 -37.29 14.40 4.27
CA GLU A 370 -36.70 13.07 4.24
C GLU A 370 -36.36 12.71 2.78
N MET A 371 -35.40 11.81 2.59
CA MET A 371 -35.03 11.26 1.29
C MET A 371 -35.15 9.73 1.31
N ALA A 372 -35.31 9.14 0.13
CA ALA A 372 -35.29 7.69 -0.04
C ALA A 372 -34.63 7.30 -1.37
N ILE A 373 -34.03 6.11 -1.42
CA ILE A 373 -33.48 5.52 -2.66
C ILE A 373 -34.38 4.37 -3.08
N CYS A 374 -34.87 4.36 -4.32
CA CYS A 374 -35.57 3.19 -4.88
C CYS A 374 -34.57 2.05 -5.10
N THR A 375 -34.79 0.89 -4.48
CA THR A 375 -33.90 -0.28 -4.58
C THR A 375 -34.49 -1.41 -5.41
N ASP A 376 -35.81 -1.53 -5.42
CA ASP A 376 -36.61 -2.41 -6.26
C ASP A 376 -37.98 -1.77 -6.47
N THR A 377 -38.77 -2.22 -7.44
CA THR A 377 -40.14 -1.72 -7.67
C THR A 377 -40.97 -1.87 -6.38
N GLY A 378 -41.49 -0.77 -5.85
CA GLY A 378 -42.21 -0.76 -4.57
C GLY A 378 -41.34 -0.92 -3.32
N THR A 379 -40.00 -0.80 -3.39
CA THR A 379 -39.11 -0.90 -2.23
C THR A 379 -38.13 0.27 -2.14
N LEU A 380 -38.23 1.03 -1.05
CA LEU A 380 -37.39 2.19 -0.74
C LEU A 380 -36.38 1.87 0.36
N LEU A 381 -35.16 2.34 0.21
CA LEU A 381 -34.17 2.46 1.29
C LEU A 381 -34.26 3.85 1.89
N MET A 382 -34.67 3.95 3.15
CA MET A 382 -34.95 5.22 3.83
C MET A 382 -34.70 5.10 5.35
N VAL A 383 -34.92 6.18 6.10
CA VAL A 383 -34.83 6.14 7.56
C VAL A 383 -36.00 5.33 8.12
N SER A 384 -35.76 4.51 9.15
CA SER A 384 -36.83 3.78 9.84
C SER A 384 -37.76 4.76 10.55
N GLY A 385 -39.06 4.44 10.66
CA GLY A 385 -40.04 5.30 11.38
C GLY A 385 -39.73 5.56 12.86
N SER A 386 -38.70 4.92 13.43
CA SER A 386 -38.13 5.22 14.75
C SER A 386 -37.05 6.33 14.73
N GLY A 387 -36.58 6.77 13.57
CA GLY A 387 -35.50 7.74 13.41
C GLY A 387 -34.10 7.22 13.77
N THR A 388 -33.88 5.90 13.81
CA THR A 388 -32.65 5.32 14.40
C THR A 388 -31.79 4.49 13.45
N THR A 389 -32.33 3.95 12.36
CA THR A 389 -31.57 3.10 11.41
C THR A 389 -32.05 3.28 9.98
N ILE A 390 -31.17 3.06 9.00
CA ILE A 390 -31.58 2.96 7.60
C ILE A 390 -32.18 1.57 7.33
N ARG A 391 -33.36 1.50 6.72
CA ARG A 391 -34.13 0.26 6.47
C ARG A 391 -34.76 0.25 5.09
N LEU A 392 -35.06 -0.97 4.62
CA LEU A 392 -35.94 -1.19 3.48
C LEU A 392 -37.40 -1.08 3.93
N THR A 393 -38.15 -0.22 3.24
CA THR A 393 -39.57 0.04 3.45
C THR A 393 -40.30 -0.28 2.14
N SER A 394 -41.24 -1.21 2.20
CA SER A 394 -42.17 -1.46 1.08
C SER A 394 -43.17 -0.31 0.98
N PHE A 395 -43.43 0.17 -0.23
CA PHE A 395 -44.51 1.10 -0.53
C PHE A 395 -45.32 0.61 -1.73
N ASP A 396 -46.61 0.91 -1.73
CA ASP A 396 -47.53 0.65 -2.82
C ASP A 396 -48.26 1.94 -3.21
N ALA A 397 -49.10 1.87 -4.23
CA ALA A 397 -49.84 3.02 -4.75
C ALA A 397 -50.80 3.67 -3.71
N SER A 398 -51.17 2.94 -2.65
CA SER A 398 -52.03 3.40 -1.55
C SER A 398 -51.26 3.92 -0.32
N SER A 399 -49.92 3.92 -0.38
CA SER A 399 -49.06 4.37 0.73
C SER A 399 -49.11 5.88 0.92
N GLU A 400 -49.22 6.33 2.18
CA GLU A 400 -49.05 7.74 2.57
C GLU A 400 -47.70 8.34 2.14
N LEU A 401 -46.71 7.51 1.78
CA LEU A 401 -45.45 7.94 1.18
C LEU A 401 -45.64 8.59 -0.19
N CYS A 402 -46.62 8.15 -0.99
CA CYS A 402 -46.89 8.68 -2.33
C CYS A 402 -47.31 10.15 -2.28
N ASP A 403 -48.20 10.52 -1.34
CA ASP A 403 -48.64 11.91 -1.11
C ASP A 403 -47.51 12.82 -0.60
N ARG A 404 -46.46 12.22 -0.02
CA ARG A 404 -45.30 12.95 0.50
C ARG A 404 -44.27 13.30 -0.57
N ILE A 405 -44.27 12.63 -1.74
CA ILE A 405 -43.26 12.87 -2.78
C ILE A 405 -43.31 14.32 -3.26
N ILE A 406 -42.17 15.02 -3.21
CA ILE A 406 -41.97 16.36 -3.77
C ILE A 406 -41.57 16.22 -5.24
N CYS A 407 -40.50 15.47 -5.50
CA CYS A 407 -40.04 15.07 -6.82
C CYS A 407 -39.23 13.77 -6.73
N VAL A 408 -38.90 13.22 -7.91
CA VAL A 408 -38.06 12.03 -8.06
C VAL A 408 -36.99 12.33 -9.10
N ARG A 409 -35.72 12.05 -8.77
CA ARG A 409 -34.56 12.29 -9.63
C ARG A 409 -33.92 10.99 -10.07
N ARG A 410 -33.72 10.84 -11.38
CA ARG A 410 -32.97 9.76 -12.02
C ARG A 410 -31.61 10.28 -12.44
N VAL A 411 -30.58 9.85 -11.72
CA VAL A 411 -29.21 10.40 -11.90
C VAL A 411 -28.35 9.48 -12.76
N PHE A 412 -28.47 8.16 -12.60
CA PHE A 412 -27.79 7.17 -13.45
C PHE A 412 -28.52 6.94 -14.77
N SER A 413 -27.74 6.73 -15.83
CA SER A 413 -28.26 6.20 -17.10
C SER A 413 -28.77 4.75 -16.93
N GLN A 414 -29.88 4.41 -17.61
CA GLN A 414 -30.58 3.12 -17.51
C GLN A 414 -30.18 2.17 -18.65
#